data_AF-A0A353CD92-F1
#
_entry.id   AF-A0A353CD92-F1
#
_cell.length_a   1.000
_cell.length_b   1.000
_cell.length_c   1.000
_cell.angle_alpha   90.00
_cell.angle_beta   90.00
_cell.angle_gamma   90.00
#
_symmetry.space_group_name_H-M   'P 1'
#
loop_
_entity.id
_entity.type
_entity.pdbx_description
1 polymer ?
#
loop_
_entity_poly.entity_id
_entity_poly.type
_entity_poly.pdbx_seq_one_letter_code
_entity_poly.pdbx_strand_id
1 'polypeptide(L)'
;FRLLNRSRGPAVQSPRAQADRGLYRSEMRRVLEATPNLHLRQGVVVELIVENNKVTGVTMQDTRRFGAKAVVVATGTFLNGTIHTGRETFSAGRAGEAASIELAGALKKQSFSFG
;
A
#
# COMPACT_ATOMS: atom_id res chain seq x y z
N PHE A 1 -20.31 -13.09 -12.75
CA PHE A 1 -20.49 -13.08 -11.28
C PHE A 1 -20.94 -14.47 -10.82
N ARG A 2 -20.57 -14.90 -9.61
CA ARG A 2 -20.94 -16.19 -9.03
C ARG A 2 -21.18 -16.04 -7.53
N LEU A 3 -22.19 -16.71 -7.00
CA LEU A 3 -22.37 -16.88 -5.56
C LEU A 3 -21.74 -18.21 -5.11
N LEU A 4 -20.78 -18.15 -4.20
CA LEU A 4 -20.16 -19.32 -3.58
C LEU A 4 -21.11 -19.87 -2.49
N ASN A 5 -21.02 -21.18 -2.22
CA ASN A 5 -21.85 -21.90 -1.23
C ASN A 5 -23.37 -21.72 -1.42
N ARG A 6 -23.83 -21.52 -2.66
CA ARG A 6 -25.23 -21.24 -2.99
C ARG A 6 -26.23 -22.28 -2.46
N SER A 7 -25.83 -23.55 -2.36
CA SER A 7 -26.68 -24.64 -1.85
C SER A 7 -26.75 -24.72 -0.32
N ARG A 8 -25.96 -23.92 0.40
CA ARG A 8 -25.96 -23.85 1.87
C ARG A 8 -26.72 -22.62 2.36
N GLY A 9 -26.98 -22.58 3.66
CA GLY A 9 -27.74 -21.49 4.29
C GLY A 9 -27.14 -20.09 4.03
N PRO A 10 -27.95 -19.02 4.07
CA PRO A 10 -27.52 -17.67 3.69
C PRO A 10 -26.27 -17.16 4.42
N ALA A 11 -26.09 -17.56 5.68
CA ALA A 11 -24.96 -17.13 6.52
C ALA A 11 -23.58 -17.53 5.96
N VAL A 12 -23.50 -18.51 5.06
CA VAL A 12 -22.23 -18.98 4.48
C VAL A 12 -22.08 -18.67 2.99
N GLN A 13 -23.04 -17.96 2.40
CA GLN A 13 -22.99 -17.55 1.00
C GLN A 13 -22.09 -16.33 0.81
N SER A 14 -21.29 -16.31 -0.25
CA SER A 14 -20.34 -15.20 -0.53
C SER A 14 -20.24 -14.89 -2.03
N PRO A 15 -20.47 -13.64 -2.46
CA PRO A 15 -20.37 -13.26 -3.86
C PRO A 15 -18.91 -13.21 -4.33
N ARG A 16 -18.66 -13.68 -5.54
CA ARG A 16 -17.38 -13.60 -6.24
C ARG A 16 -17.59 -13.15 -7.67
N ALA A 17 -16.74 -12.25 -8.15
CA ALA A 17 -16.73 -11.80 -9.53
C ALA A 17 -15.38 -12.13 -10.19
N GLN A 18 -15.40 -12.27 -11.51
CA GLN A 18 -14.22 -12.07 -12.32
C GLN A 18 -14.17 -10.58 -12.66
N ALA A 19 -13.00 -9.99 -12.60
CA ALA A 19 -12.79 -8.58 -12.91
C ALA A 19 -11.73 -8.46 -14.00
N ASP A 20 -11.99 -7.60 -14.97
CA ASP A 20 -10.95 -7.13 -15.86
C ASP A 20 -9.97 -6.25 -15.06
N ARG A 21 -8.69 -6.63 -15.07
CA ARG A 21 -7.66 -5.94 -14.26
C ARG A 21 -7.43 -4.51 -14.73
N GLY A 22 -7.51 -4.26 -16.03
CA GLY A 22 -7.32 -2.95 -16.64
C GLY A 22 -8.49 -2.02 -16.32
N LEU A 23 -9.72 -2.48 -16.57
CA LEU A 23 -10.93 -1.69 -16.28
C LEU A 23 -11.07 -1.39 -14.79
N TYR A 24 -10.81 -2.38 -13.93
CA TYR A 24 -10.85 -2.15 -12.48
C TYR A 24 -9.85 -1.10 -12.02
N ARG A 25 -8.60 -1.16 -12.54
CA ARG A 25 -7.57 -0.17 -12.22
C ARG A 25 -7.96 1.23 -12.67
N SER A 26 -8.45 1.37 -13.90
CA SER A 26 -8.87 2.66 -14.45
C SER A 26 -10.05 3.25 -13.69
N GLU A 27 -11.05 2.44 -13.33
CA GLU A 27 -12.21 2.90 -12.60
C GLU A 27 -11.86 3.34 -11.17
N MET A 28 -11.02 2.58 -10.47
CA MET A 28 -10.57 2.99 -9.13
C MET A 28 -9.76 4.28 -9.17
N ARG A 29 -8.92 4.47 -10.18
CA ARG A 29 -8.20 5.74 -10.38
C ARG A 29 -9.17 6.90 -10.59
N ARG A 30 -10.17 6.72 -11.46
CA ARG A 30 -11.20 7.73 -11.74
C ARG A 30 -11.96 8.13 -10.48
N VAL A 31 -12.35 7.15 -9.65
CA VAL A 31 -13.03 7.41 -8.37
C VAL A 31 -12.16 8.24 -7.43
N LEU A 32 -10.87 7.89 -7.28
CA LEU A 32 -9.95 8.64 -6.44
C LEU A 32 -9.72 10.07 -6.95
N GLU A 33 -9.51 10.24 -8.26
CA GLU A 33 -9.30 11.57 -8.88
C GLU A 33 -10.53 12.48 -8.75
N ALA A 34 -11.74 11.90 -8.71
CA ALA A 34 -12.98 12.63 -8.57
C ALA A 34 -13.39 12.91 -7.11
N THR A 35 -12.68 12.37 -6.12
CA THR A 35 -13.06 12.49 -4.71
C THR A 35 -12.69 13.88 -4.15
N PRO A 36 -13.64 14.69 -3.66
CA PRO A 36 -13.35 16.00 -3.10
C PRO A 36 -12.40 15.92 -1.90
N ASN A 37 -11.49 16.90 -1.78
CA ASN A 37 -10.47 16.98 -0.73
C ASN A 37 -9.44 15.82 -0.72
N LEU A 38 -9.42 14.96 -1.76
CA LEU A 38 -8.37 13.96 -1.96
C LEU A 38 -7.35 14.48 -2.96
N HIS A 39 -6.08 14.57 -2.53
CA HIS A 39 -4.98 14.97 -3.39
C HIS A 39 -4.06 13.78 -3.66
N LEU A 40 -3.94 13.39 -4.94
CA LEU A 40 -3.03 12.33 -5.35
C LEU A 40 -1.62 12.89 -5.57
N ARG A 41 -0.62 12.28 -4.94
CA ARG A 41 0.79 12.59 -5.11
C ARG A 41 1.52 11.33 -5.52
N GLN A 42 2.12 11.34 -6.71
CA GLN A 42 3.02 10.28 -7.12
C GLN A 42 4.39 10.50 -6.47
N GLY A 43 4.92 9.44 -5.88
CA GLY A 43 6.26 9.39 -5.31
C GLY A 43 6.36 8.30 -4.24
N VAL A 44 7.55 8.19 -3.64
CA VAL A 44 7.85 7.20 -2.60
C VAL A 44 8.02 7.93 -1.27
N VAL A 45 7.28 7.51 -0.25
CA VAL A 45 7.50 7.96 1.13
C VAL A 45 8.67 7.17 1.71
N VAL A 46 9.65 7.86 2.28
CA VAL A 46 10.87 7.25 2.84
C VAL A 46 10.97 7.36 4.35
N GLU A 47 10.22 8.28 4.98
CA GLU A 47 10.28 8.50 6.42
C GLU A 47 8.97 9.11 6.96
N LEU A 48 8.60 8.76 8.19
CA LEU A 48 7.58 9.46 8.96
C LEU A 48 8.23 10.57 9.78
N ILE A 49 7.66 11.78 9.74
CA ILE A 49 8.10 12.89 10.59
C ILE A 49 7.40 12.75 11.93
N VAL A 50 8.17 12.59 13.01
CA VAL A 50 7.66 12.38 14.38
C VAL A 50 8.28 13.41 15.31
N GLU A 51 7.44 14.15 16.02
CA GLU A 51 7.83 15.15 17.02
C GLU A 51 7.10 14.85 18.32
N ASN A 52 7.81 14.82 19.45
CA ASN A 52 7.23 14.56 20.78
C ASN A 52 6.33 13.30 20.80
N ASN A 53 6.80 12.21 20.18
CA ASN A 53 6.07 10.94 20.04
C ASN A 53 4.74 11.03 19.28
N LYS A 54 4.58 12.04 18.41
CA LYS A 54 3.40 12.24 17.57
C LYS A 54 3.81 12.43 16.11
N VAL A 55 3.09 11.78 15.20
CA VAL A 55 3.30 12.00 13.76
C VAL A 55 2.88 13.42 13.38
N THR A 56 3.74 14.10 12.64
CA THR A 56 3.50 15.45 12.10
C THR A 56 3.56 15.50 10.58
N GLY A 57 3.99 14.42 9.92
CA GLY A 57 4.04 14.35 8.46
C GLY A 57 4.82 13.17 7.89
N VAL A 58 5.20 13.29 6.62
CA VAL A 58 6.03 12.33 5.89
C VAL A 58 7.07 13.04 5.02
N THR A 59 8.21 12.39 4.82
CA THR A 59 9.25 12.79 3.86
C THR A 59 9.20 11.88 2.64
N MET A 60 9.23 12.49 1.45
CA MET A 60 9.32 11.79 0.17
C MET A 60 10.78 11.58 -0.26
N GLN A 61 11.03 10.60 -1.12
CA GLN A 61 12.34 10.33 -1.69
C GLN A 61 12.91 11.52 -2.47
N ASP A 62 12.04 12.33 -3.07
CA ASP A 62 12.42 13.57 -3.76
C ASP A 62 12.55 14.78 -2.83
N THR A 63 12.74 14.54 -1.52
CA THR A 63 12.96 15.52 -0.45
C THR A 63 11.75 16.37 -0.05
N ARG A 64 10.63 16.30 -0.78
CA ARG A 64 9.40 17.00 -0.39
C ARG A 64 8.89 16.48 0.95
N ARG A 65 8.34 17.38 1.76
CA ARG A 65 7.71 17.06 3.04
C ARG A 65 6.24 17.43 3.01
N PHE A 66 5.40 16.54 3.53
CA PHE A 66 3.97 16.77 3.66
C PHE A 66 3.55 16.68 5.12
N GLY A 67 2.97 17.76 5.65
CA GLY A 67 2.41 17.77 7.00
C GLY A 67 1.12 16.95 7.08
N ALA A 68 0.96 16.19 8.15
CA ALA A 68 -0.24 15.39 8.40
C ALA A 68 -0.47 15.21 9.89
N LYS A 69 -1.74 15.26 10.32
CA LYS A 69 -2.13 14.98 11.72
C LYS A 69 -2.19 13.49 12.04
N ALA A 70 -2.33 12.66 11.01
CA ALA A 70 -2.34 11.21 11.07
C ALA A 70 -1.81 10.66 9.73
N VAL A 71 -1.16 9.51 9.78
CA VAL A 71 -0.63 8.81 8.60
C VAL A 71 -1.10 7.37 8.64
N VAL A 72 -1.64 6.88 7.51
CA VAL A 72 -2.02 5.47 7.33
C VAL A 72 -1.00 4.82 6.41
N VAL A 73 -0.30 3.79 6.92
CA VAL A 73 0.69 3.04 6.15
C VAL A 73 0.00 1.85 5.47
N ALA A 74 -0.08 1.89 4.15
CA ALA A 74 -0.73 0.86 3.31
C ALA A 74 0.21 0.36 2.21
N THR A 75 1.43 -0.02 2.57
CA THR A 75 2.53 -0.40 1.66
C THR A 75 2.33 -1.73 0.94
N GLY A 76 1.38 -2.57 1.38
CA GLY A 76 1.15 -3.89 0.79
C GLY A 76 2.43 -4.76 0.83
N THR A 77 2.80 -5.33 -0.32
CA THR A 77 3.99 -6.19 -0.45
C THR A 77 5.30 -5.43 -0.67
N PHE A 78 5.29 -4.09 -0.62
CA PHE A 78 6.45 -3.28 -0.99
C PHE A 78 7.45 -3.07 0.15
N LEU A 79 6.99 -2.98 1.40
CA LEU A 79 7.86 -2.69 2.55
C LEU A 79 8.87 -3.82 2.74
N ASN A 80 10.16 -3.53 2.54
CA ASN A 80 11.23 -4.53 2.53
C ASN A 80 10.93 -5.76 1.63
N GLY A 81 10.18 -5.55 0.54
CA GLY A 81 9.70 -6.62 -0.33
C GLY A 81 10.83 -7.40 -1.01
N THR A 82 10.63 -8.72 -1.08
CA THR A 82 11.56 -9.67 -1.72
C THR A 82 10.76 -10.67 -2.54
N ILE A 83 11.14 -10.86 -3.81
CA ILE A 83 10.56 -11.88 -4.69
C ILE A 83 11.46 -13.11 -4.70
N HIS A 84 10.84 -14.29 -4.61
CA HIS A 84 11.49 -15.58 -4.77
C HIS A 84 10.96 -16.27 -6.03
N THR A 85 11.85 -16.59 -6.96
CA THR A 85 11.54 -17.31 -8.21
C THR A 85 12.43 -18.53 -8.31
N GLY A 86 11.91 -19.69 -7.90
CA GLY A 86 12.72 -20.90 -7.79
C GLY A 86 13.86 -20.72 -6.78
N ARG A 87 15.10 -20.68 -7.26
CA ARG A 87 16.31 -20.42 -6.43
C ARG A 87 16.76 -18.96 -6.45
N GLU A 88 16.19 -18.15 -7.33
CA GLU A 88 16.55 -16.74 -7.45
C GLU A 88 15.77 -15.91 -6.43
N THR A 89 16.44 -14.94 -5.83
CA THR A 89 15.84 -14.02 -4.86
C THR A 89 16.34 -12.62 -5.16
N PHE A 90 15.42 -11.65 -5.22
CA PHE A 90 15.77 -10.26 -5.48
C PHE A 90 14.78 -9.29 -4.80
N SER A 91 15.25 -8.10 -4.48
CA SER A 91 14.46 -7.06 -3.83
C SER A 91 13.45 -6.44 -4.80
N ALA A 92 12.17 -6.54 -4.49
CA ALA A 92 11.07 -5.99 -5.27
C ALA A 92 9.76 -6.06 -4.47
N GLY A 93 8.88 -5.05 -4.64
CA GLY A 93 7.54 -5.09 -4.06
C GLY A 93 6.56 -5.90 -4.91
N ARG A 94 6.71 -5.78 -6.23
CA ARG A 94 6.00 -6.55 -7.27
C ARG A 94 6.95 -6.73 -8.46
N ALA A 95 6.62 -7.65 -9.37
CA ALA A 95 7.45 -7.87 -10.56
C ALA A 95 7.62 -6.56 -11.36
N GLY A 96 8.87 -6.09 -11.49
CA GLY A 96 9.20 -4.82 -12.15
C GLY A 96 9.03 -3.56 -11.31
N GLU A 97 8.64 -3.67 -10.03
CA GLU A 97 8.45 -2.53 -9.13
C GLU A 97 9.35 -2.65 -7.89
N ALA A 98 10.14 -1.60 -7.62
CA ALA A 98 11.11 -1.59 -6.52
C ALA A 98 10.46 -1.67 -5.14
N ALA A 99 11.15 -2.30 -4.18
CA ALA A 99 10.73 -2.36 -2.79
C ALA A 99 10.94 -1.01 -2.06
N SER A 100 10.14 -0.77 -1.01
CA SER A 100 10.29 0.38 -0.11
C SER A 100 11.26 0.06 1.02
N ILE A 101 12.57 0.17 0.75
CA ILE A 101 13.64 -0.15 1.71
C ILE A 101 13.86 0.97 2.73
N GLU A 102 13.91 2.22 2.26
CA GLU A 102 14.20 3.38 3.12
C GLU A 102 13.15 3.54 4.23
N LEU A 103 11.86 3.42 3.87
CA LEU A 103 10.75 3.48 4.82
C LEU A 103 10.82 2.37 5.87
N ALA A 104 11.19 1.15 5.49
CA ALA A 104 11.37 0.05 6.45
C ALA A 104 12.50 0.39 7.44
N GLY A 105 13.62 0.91 6.94
CA GLY A 105 14.71 1.37 7.80
C GLY A 105 14.28 2.47 8.77
N ALA A 106 13.52 3.46 8.30
CA ALA A 106 13.01 4.56 9.12
C ALA A 106 12.06 4.07 10.23
N LEU A 107 11.10 3.20 9.89
CA LEU A 107 10.17 2.64 10.87
C LEU A 107 10.88 1.83 11.95
N LYS A 108 11.87 1.02 11.57
CA LYS A 108 12.68 0.26 12.54
C LYS A 108 13.45 1.17 13.50
N LYS A 109 14.02 2.29 13.01
CA LYS A 109 14.68 3.31 13.84
C LYS A 109 13.70 4.00 14.80
N GLN A 110 12.45 4.13 14.41
CA GLN A 110 11.36 4.67 15.24
C GLN A 110 10.74 3.62 16.18
N SER A 111 11.44 2.51 16.42
CA SER A 111 11.02 1.43 17.33
C SER A 111 9.72 0.72 16.93
N PHE A 112 9.30 0.82 15.67
CA PHE A 112 8.27 -0.08 15.14
C PHE A 112 8.87 -1.47 14.93
N SER A 113 8.22 -2.47 15.52
CA SER A 113 8.54 -3.87 15.29
C SER A 113 7.64 -4.42 14.16
N PHE A 114 8.25 -5.04 13.16
CA PHE A 114 7.58 -5.78 12.10
C PHE A 114 8.49 -6.91 11.62
N GLY A 115 7.89 -7.99 11.15
CA GLY A 115 8.56 -9.22 10.72
C GLY A 115 9.15 -9.16 9.32
#